data_AF-A0AAV7HD29-F1
#
_entry.id   AF-A0AAV7HD29-F1
#
_cell.length_a   1.000
_cell.length_b   1.000
_cell.length_c   1.000
_cell.angle_alpha   90.00
_cell.angle_beta   90.00
_cell.angle_gamma   90.00
#
_symmetry.space_group_name_H-M   'P 1'
#
loop_
_entity.id
_entity.type
_entity.pdbx_description
1 polymer ?
#
loop_
_entity_poly.entity_id
_entity_poly.type
_entity_poly.pdbx_seq_one_letter_code
_entity_poly.pdbx_strand_id
1 'polypeptide(L)' 'MDIMKRYPDNVWIGPDNFGYIQNIVMDEFPYFCEHCKSLGHFKKEIVILHPHLAREPTII' A
#
# COMPACT_ATOMS: atom_id res chain seq x y z
N MET A 1 -7.15 -7.46 1.83
CA MET A 1 -5.81 -7.97 1.49
C MET A 1 -4.89 -7.63 2.66
N ASP A 2 -4.07 -8.57 3.10
CA ASP A 2 -3.17 -8.33 4.23
C ASP A 2 -1.87 -7.72 3.71
N ILE A 3 -1.69 -6.41 3.87
CA ILE A 3 -0.52 -5.68 3.38
C ILE A 3 0.78 -6.09 4.09
N MET A 4 0.69 -6.74 5.26
CA MET A 4 1.85 -7.21 6.02
C MET A 4 2.31 -8.59 5.55
N LYS A 5 1.50 -9.28 4.73
CA LYS A 5 1.81 -10.58 4.20
C LYS A 5 2.69 -10.45 2.96
N ARG A 6 3.72 -11.30 2.86
CA ARG A 6 4.49 -11.45 1.62
C ARG A 6 3.70 -12.27 0.61
N TYR A 7 3.60 -11.76 -0.61
CA TYR A 7 2.97 -12.42 -1.74
C TYR A 7 4.05 -12.93 -2.69
N PRO A 8 3.82 -14.06 -3.38
CA PRO A 8 4.79 -14.56 -4.36
C PRO A 8 4.84 -13.65 -5.59
N ASP A 9 6.03 -13.45 -6.15
CA ASP A 9 6.21 -12.69 -7.39
C ASP A 9 5.85 -13.51 -8.65
N ASN A 10 5.62 -14.81 -8.47
CA ASN A 10 5.37 -15.75 -9.55
C ASN A 10 4.40 -16.84 -9.10
N VAL A 11 3.55 -17.30 -10.01
CA VAL A 11 2.64 -18.42 -9.78
C VAL A 11 2.63 -19.37 -10.96
N TRP A 12 2.57 -20.66 -10.68
CA TRP A 12 2.33 -21.69 -11.69
C TRP A 12 0.84 -21.73 -12.03
N ILE A 13 0.51 -21.60 -13.30
CA ILE A 13 -0.86 -21.70 -13.79
C ILE A 13 -0.97 -22.91 -14.73
N GLY A 14 -1.76 -23.89 -14.31
CA GLY A 14 -2.06 -25.09 -15.08
C GLY A 14 -1.69 -26.40 -14.38
N PRO A 15 -1.84 -27.54 -15.07
CA PRO A 15 -1.48 -28.86 -14.56
C PRO A 15 0.03 -28.96 -14.32
N ASP A 16 0.44 -29.87 -13.43
CA ASP A 16 1.84 -30.03 -12.98
C ASP A 16 2.87 -30.07 -14.12
N ASN A 17 2.52 -30.64 -15.28
CA ASN A 17 3.44 -30.81 -16.41
C ASN A 17 3.06 -29.98 -17.66
N PHE A 18 1.98 -29.20 -17.63
CA PHE A 18 1.45 -28.49 -18.81
C PHE A 18 1.05 -27.04 -18.52
N GLY A 19 1.60 -26.48 -17.45
CA GLY A 19 1.40 -25.08 -17.06
C GLY A 19 2.54 -24.18 -17.49
N TYR A 20 2.46 -22.93 -17.02
CA TYR A 20 3.49 -21.92 -17.20
C TYR A 20 3.62 -21.06 -15.94
N ILE A 21 4.77 -20.39 -15.81
CA ILE A 21 5.00 -19.42 -14.73
C ILE A 21 4.50 -18.06 -15.21
N GLN A 22 3.64 -17.44 -14.40
CA GLN A 22 3.20 -16.07 -14.60
C GLN A 22 3.82 -15.16 -13.53
N ASN A 23 4.44 -14.06 -13.97
CA ASN A 23 4.89 -12.99 -13.07
C ASN A 23 3.68 -12.22 -12.54
N ILE A 24 3.66 -12.03 -11.23
CA ILE A 24 2.67 -11.22 -10.52
C ILE A 24 3.24 -9.82 -10.38
N VAL A 25 2.53 -8.83 -10.92
CA VAL A 25 2.81 -7.41 -10.70
C VAL A 25 1.70 -6.86 -9.83
N MET A 26 2.05 -6.51 -8.61
CA MET A 26 1.13 -5.86 -7.68
C MET A 26 1.13 -4.36 -7.94
N ASP A 27 -0.07 -3.75 -7.96
CA ASP A 27 -0.18 -2.30 -7.91
C ASP A 27 0.41 -1.76 -6.60
N GLU A 28 0.83 -0.49 -6.62
CA GLU A 28 1.30 0.18 -5.41
C GLU A 28 0.16 0.22 -4.38
N PHE A 29 0.47 -0.17 -3.14
CA PHE A 29 -0.51 -0.11 -2.07
C PHE A 29 -0.88 1.36 -1.80
N PRO A 30 -2.18 1.68 -1.67
CA PRO A 30 -2.59 3.02 -1.31
C PRO A 30 -2.03 3.38 0.08
N TYR A 31 -1.67 4.65 0.25
CA TYR A 31 -1.17 5.13 1.52
C TYR A 31 -2.21 4.94 2.64
N PHE A 32 -1.78 4.38 3.77
CA PHE A 32 -2.59 4.26 4.98
C PHE A 32 -2.42 5.48 5.87
N CYS A 33 -3.54 6.13 6.19
CA CYS A 33 -3.56 7.25 7.11
C CYS A 33 -3.81 6.79 8.54
N GLU A 34 -2.84 7.06 9.41
CA GLU A 34 -2.97 6.74 10.83
C GLU A 34 -4.03 7.58 11.55
N HIS A 35 -4.35 8.77 11.04
CA HIS A 35 -5.35 9.66 11.65
C HIS A 35 -6.77 9.20 11.30
N CYS A 36 -7.08 9.03 10.02
CA CYS A 36 -8.39 8.57 9.58
C CYS A 36 -8.63 7.07 9.77
N LYS A 37 -7.57 6.30 10.03
CA LYS A 37 -7.59 4.82 10.02
C LYS A 37 -8.16 4.27 8.70
N SER A 38 -7.85 4.92 7.57
CA SER A 38 -8.35 4.59 6.24
C SER A 38 -7.28 4.68 5.16
N LEU A 39 -7.53 3.99 4.04
CA LEU A 39 -6.71 4.00 2.83
C LEU A 39 -7.26 5.03 1.84
N GLY A 40 -6.38 5.61 1.01
CA GLY A 40 -6.81 6.23 -0.26
C GLY A 40 -6.57 7.73 -0.41
N HIS A 41 -6.04 8.43 0.59
CA HIS A 41 -5.48 9.77 0.37
C HIS A 41 -3.96 9.73 0.43
N PHE A 42 -3.30 10.58 -0.33
CA PHE A 42 -1.84 10.64 -0.36
C PHE A 42 -1.29 11.26 0.92
N LYS A 43 -0.05 10.90 1.30
CA LYS A 43 0.63 11.51 2.45
C LYS A 43 0.65 13.04 2.41
N LYS A 44 0.74 13.61 1.20
CA LYS A 44 0.72 15.07 0.96
C LYS A 44 -0.66 15.71 1.17
N GLU A 45 -1.73 14.92 1.11
CA GLU A 45 -3.10 15.41 1.29
C GLU A 45 -3.53 15.41 2.76
N ILE A 46 -2.79 14.73 3.65
CA ILE A 46 -3.05 14.73 5.10
C ILE A 46 -3.11 16.17 5.64
N VAL A 47 -2.20 17.06 5.20
CA VAL A 47 -2.18 18.45 5.67
C VAL A 47 -3.36 19.28 5.15
N ILE A 48 -3.96 18.89 4.03
CA ILE A 48 -5.16 19.55 3.47
C ILE A 48 -6.40 19.04 4.20
N LEU A 49 -6.50 17.73 4.41
CA LEU A 49 -7.63 17.08 5.08
C LEU A 49 -7.63 17.30 6.60
N HIS A 50 -6.45 17.43 7.20
CA HIS A 50 -6.24 17.66 8.63
C HIS A 50 -5.25 18.81 8.87
N PRO A 51 -5.66 20.06 8.62
CA PRO A 51 -4.79 21.23 8.78
C PRO A 51 -4.19 21.35 10.20
N HIS A 52 -4.90 20.87 11.22
CA HIS A 52 -4.43 20.87 12.61
C HIS A 52 -3.25 19.91 12.87
N LEU A 53 -3.01 18.93 12.00
CA LEU A 53 -1.88 17.99 12.12
C LEU A 53 -0.59 18.52 11.47
N ALA A 54 -0.66 19.63 10.74
CA ALA A 54 0.54 20.35 10.35
C ALA A 54 1.21 20.84 11.64
N ARG A 55 2.19 20.08 12.12
CA ARG A 55 2.95 20.41 13.33
C ARG A 55 3.36 21.87 13.27
N GLU A 56 3.06 22.63 14.33
CA GLU A 56 3.83 23.84 14.57
C GLU A 56 5.32 23.45 14.60
N PRO A 57 6.19 24.24 13.96
CA PRO A 57 7.61 23.94 13.95
C PRO A 57 8.07 23.82 15.40
N THR A 58 8.55 22.64 15.78
CA THR A 58 9.18 22.42 17.08
C THR A 58 10.41 23.32 17.11
N ILE A 59 10.29 24.46 17.80
CA ILE A 59 11.42 25.32 18.12
C ILE A 59 12.28 24.50 19.09
N ILE A 60 13.40 23.97 18.59
CA ILE A 60 14.51 23.45 19.39
C ILE A 60 15.42 24.63 19.72
#